data_AF-A0A645ILU4-F1
#
_entry.id   AF-A0A645ILU4-F1
#
_cell.length_a   1.000
_cell.length_b   1.000
_cell.length_c   1.000
_cell.angle_alpha   90.00
_cell.angle_beta   90.00
_cell.angle_gamma   90.00
#
_symmetry.space_group_name_H-M   'P 1'
#
loop_
_entity.id
_entity.type
_entity.pdbx_description
1 polymer ?
#
loop_
_entity_poly.entity_id
_entity_poly.type
_entity_poly.pdbx_seq_one_letter_code
_entity_poly.pdbx_strand_id
1 'polypeptide(L)'
;MAHLKKELAAVEFDVELVDWGQGYASMSPSLAFLEGELVNNRVSHGMHPVLTMAAANAVVAQDPAGNRKLDKSSKTRRIDPLQAFAMAMGLASRTEADSGVWTMEYA
;
A
#
# COMPACT_ATOMS: atom_id res chain seq x y z
N MET A 1 11.54 7.84 -10.21
CA MET A 1 10.86 7.20 -11.36
C MET A 1 11.73 6.96 -12.58
N ALA A 2 12.66 7.85 -12.95
CA ALA A 2 13.48 7.67 -14.17
C ALA A 2 14.23 6.33 -14.24
N HIS A 3 14.83 5.88 -13.13
CA HIS A 3 15.51 4.58 -13.08
C HIS A 3 14.53 3.41 -13.27
N LEU A 4 13.41 3.40 -12.55
CA LEU A 4 12.41 2.33 -12.68
C LEU A 4 11.86 2.22 -14.11
N LYS A 5 11.51 3.36 -14.73
CA LYS A 5 11.07 3.39 -16.14
C LYS A 5 12.10 2.81 -17.10
N LYS A 6 13.38 3.12 -16.88
CA LYS A 6 14.49 2.58 -17.68
C LYS A 6 14.59 1.06 -17.54
N GLU A 7 14.53 0.54 -16.31
CA GLU A 7 14.60 -0.92 -16.08
C GLU A 7 13.40 -1.66 -16.66
N LEU A 8 12.19 -1.10 -16.55
CA LEU A 8 10.97 -1.67 -17.15
C LEU A 8 11.05 -1.70 -18.69
N ALA A 9 11.57 -0.63 -19.30
CA ALA A 9 11.81 -0.61 -20.74
C ALA A 9 12.86 -1.65 -21.19
N ALA A 10 13.87 -1.92 -20.36
CA ALA A 10 14.90 -2.93 -20.66
C ALA A 10 14.36 -4.37 -20.69
N VAL A 11 13.24 -4.62 -20.00
CA VAL A 11 12.55 -5.92 -19.98
C VAL A 11 11.28 -5.93 -20.85
N GLU A 12 11.12 -4.94 -21.73
CA GLU A 12 9.96 -4.80 -22.64
C GLU A 12 8.61 -4.80 -21.91
N PHE A 13 8.58 -4.31 -20.67
CA PHE A 13 7.38 -4.26 -19.85
C PHE A 13 6.81 -2.84 -19.81
N ASP A 14 5.73 -2.60 -20.55
CA ASP A 14 5.05 -1.31 -20.58
C ASP A 14 3.88 -1.30 -19.59
N VAL A 15 3.99 -0.44 -18.56
CA VAL A 15 2.94 -0.23 -17.56
C VAL A 15 2.83 1.24 -17.20
N GLU A 16 1.60 1.68 -16.98
CA GLU A 16 1.33 3.02 -16.49
C GLU A 16 1.81 3.16 -15.04
N LEU A 17 2.85 3.97 -14.84
CA LEU A 17 3.32 4.31 -13.51
C LEU A 17 2.62 5.56 -13.00
N VAL A 18 1.80 5.38 -11.96
CA VAL A 18 1.15 6.48 -11.24
C VAL A 18 1.88 6.76 -9.94
N ASP A 19 2.20 8.04 -9.70
CA ASP A 19 2.84 8.44 -8.45
C ASP A 19 1.87 8.34 -7.28
N TRP A 20 2.35 7.79 -6.15
CA TRP A 20 1.58 7.72 -4.92
C TRP A 20 2.21 8.56 -3.81
N GLY A 21 1.45 9.53 -3.31
CA GLY A 21 1.88 10.39 -2.22
C GLY A 21 1.91 9.65 -0.88
N GLN A 22 3.01 9.77 -0.12
CA GLN A 22 3.08 9.26 1.27
C GLN A 22 2.69 10.34 2.30
N GLY A 23 2.00 11.39 1.85
CA GLY A 23 1.47 12.48 2.68
C GLY A 23 0.05 12.21 3.19
N TYR A 24 -0.47 13.12 4.03
CA TYR A 24 -1.79 13.00 4.66
C TYR A 24 -2.94 12.81 3.66
N ALA A 25 -2.92 13.53 2.54
CA ALA A 25 -3.99 13.50 1.54
C ALA A 25 -4.24 12.10 0.96
N SER A 26 -3.19 11.34 0.69
CA SER A 26 -3.31 9.99 0.11
C SER A 26 -3.34 8.90 1.18
N MET A 27 -2.59 9.09 2.28
CA MET A 27 -2.46 8.06 3.31
C MET A 27 -3.64 8.01 4.28
N SER A 28 -4.29 9.13 4.57
CA SER A 28 -5.45 9.16 5.48
C SER A 28 -6.60 8.25 5.03
N PRO A 29 -7.10 8.34 3.78
CA PRO A 29 -8.13 7.40 3.32
C PRO A 29 -7.62 5.96 3.21
N SER A 30 -6.33 5.77 2.90
CA SER A 30 -5.72 4.44 2.79
C SER A 30 -5.67 3.71 4.13
N LEU A 31 -5.27 4.41 5.19
CA LEU A 31 -5.26 3.87 6.55
C LEU A 31 -6.66 3.60 7.06
N ALA A 32 -7.62 4.51 6.81
CA ALA A 32 -9.01 4.29 7.20
C ALA A 32 -9.60 3.02 6.56
N PHE A 33 -9.31 2.79 5.27
CA PHE A 33 -9.75 1.59 4.58
C PHE A 33 -9.06 0.32 5.13
N LEU A 34 -7.74 0.35 5.29
CA LEU A 34 -6.98 -0.76 5.88
C LEU A 34 -7.51 -1.13 7.28
N GLU A 35 -7.73 -0.14 8.15
CA GLU A 35 -8.30 -0.35 9.48
C GLU A 35 -9.69 -0.97 9.40
N GLY A 36 -10.53 -0.52 8.47
CA GLY A 36 -11.84 -1.10 8.21
C GLY A 36 -11.75 -2.58 7.82
N GLU A 37 -10.86 -2.94 6.92
CA GLU A 37 -10.67 -4.34 6.49
C GLU A 37 -10.11 -5.23 7.62
N LEU A 38 -9.22 -4.68 8.45
CA LEU A 38 -8.69 -5.37 9.63
C LEU A 38 -9.79 -5.63 10.67
N VAL A 39 -10.59 -4.62 11.02
CA VAL A 39 -11.71 -4.76 11.97
C VAL A 39 -12.75 -5.77 11.46
N ASN A 40 -12.94 -5.83 10.14
CA ASN A 40 -13.84 -6.79 9.52
C ASN A 40 -13.25 -8.19 9.30
N ASN A 41 -12.01 -8.44 9.74
CA ASN A 41 -11.29 -9.70 9.52
C ASN A 41 -11.19 -10.13 8.04
N ARG A 42 -11.08 -9.17 7.12
CA ARG A 42 -10.94 -9.41 5.67
C ARG A 42 -9.51 -9.31 5.15
N VAL A 43 -8.54 -9.20 6.06
CA VAL A 43 -7.12 -9.16 5.73
C VAL A 43 -6.47 -10.50 6.05
N SER A 44 -5.76 -11.07 5.07
CA SER A 44 -4.88 -12.22 5.29
C SER A 44 -3.46 -11.75 5.58
N HIS A 45 -3.09 -11.64 6.86
CA HIS A 45 -1.73 -11.26 7.27
C HIS A 45 -0.73 -12.43 7.16
N GLY A 46 -1.18 -13.68 7.32
CA GLY A 46 -0.34 -14.88 7.20
C GLY A 46 0.82 -14.98 8.19
N MET A 47 0.77 -14.27 9.34
CA MET A 47 1.85 -14.18 10.34
C MET A 47 3.25 -13.88 9.75
N HIS A 48 3.29 -13.10 8.66
CA HIS A 48 4.55 -12.74 8.03
C HIS A 48 5.44 -11.93 8.99
N PRO A 49 6.63 -12.41 9.38
CA PRO A 49 7.37 -11.87 10.52
C PRO A 49 7.79 -10.41 10.32
N VAL A 50 8.14 -10.03 9.09
CA VAL A 50 8.53 -8.66 8.76
C VAL A 50 7.33 -7.70 8.78
N LEU A 51 6.16 -8.19 8.39
CA LEU A 51 4.93 -7.37 8.42
C LEU A 51 4.46 -7.19 9.86
N THR A 52 4.53 -8.25 10.68
CA THR A 52 4.28 -8.18 12.12
C THR A 52 5.21 -7.20 12.81
N MET A 53 6.52 -7.26 12.53
CA MET A 53 7.50 -6.32 13.07
C MET A 53 7.19 -4.88 12.62
N ALA A 54 6.88 -4.66 11.34
CA ALA A 54 6.53 -3.35 10.82
C ALA A 54 5.26 -2.79 11.48
N ALA A 55 4.24 -3.64 11.70
CA ALA A 55 3.03 -3.30 12.43
C ALA A 55 3.32 -2.91 13.89
N ALA A 56 4.15 -3.68 14.59
CA ALA A 56 4.55 -3.38 15.97
C ALA A 56 5.36 -2.07 16.10
N ASN A 57 6.10 -1.70 15.04
CA ASN A 57 6.94 -0.50 15.01
C ASN A 57 6.18 0.78 14.61
N ALA A 58 5.02 0.63 13.98
CA ALA A 58 4.31 1.73 13.34
C ALA A 58 3.71 2.71 14.35
N VAL A 59 3.86 3.99 14.06
CA VAL A 59 3.23 5.09 14.81
C VAL A 59 2.43 5.93 13.83
N VAL A 60 1.21 6.29 14.23
CA VAL A 60 0.35 7.18 13.47
C VAL A 60 0.64 8.63 13.88
N ALA A 61 0.92 9.47 12.90
CA ALA A 61 0.93 10.91 13.04
C ALA A 61 -0.41 11.47 12.56
N GLN A 62 -0.94 12.46 13.28
CA GLN A 62 -2.19 13.13 12.97
C GLN A 62 -1.96 14.63 12.78
N ASP A 63 -2.62 15.23 11.80
CA ASP A 63 -2.63 16.68 11.61
C ASP A 63 -3.80 17.35 12.36
N PRO A 64 -3.85 18.71 12.47
CA PRO A 64 -4.96 19.40 13.14
C PRO A 64 -6.33 19.21 12.49
N ALA A 65 -6.38 18.80 11.21
CA ALA A 65 -7.61 18.48 10.51
C ALA A 65 -8.08 17.04 10.75
N GLY A 66 -7.33 16.27 11.55
CA GLY A 66 -7.62 14.90 11.91
C GLY A 66 -7.12 13.87 10.90
N ASN A 67 -6.42 14.27 9.83
CA ASN A 67 -5.88 13.33 8.85
C ASN A 67 -4.74 12.53 9.46
N ARG A 68 -4.67 11.25 9.10
CA ARG A 68 -3.72 10.30 9.67
C ARG A 68 -2.73 9.81 8.62
N LYS A 69 -1.49 9.55 9.03
CA LYS A 69 -0.48 8.84 8.22
C LYS A 69 0.47 8.06 9.13
N LEU A 70 1.24 7.14 8.55
CA LEU A 70 2.33 6.49 9.29
C LEU A 70 3.54 7.43 9.38
N ASP A 71 4.13 7.54 10.55
CA ASP A 71 5.37 8.28 10.78
C ASP A 71 6.58 7.42 10.41
N LYS A 72 7.22 7.79 9.29
CA LYS A 72 8.42 7.15 8.76
C LYS A 72 9.71 7.92 9.08
N SER A 73 9.65 8.90 9.98
CA SER A 73 10.83 9.72 10.33
C SER A 73 11.90 8.95 11.12
N SER A 74 11.48 7.90 11.84
CA SER A 74 12.37 7.10 12.67
C SER A 74 13.29 6.22 11.83
N LYS A 75 14.61 6.39 12.00
CA LYS A 75 15.62 5.59 11.30
C LYS A 75 15.80 4.19 11.88
N THR A 76 15.42 3.96 13.13
CA THR A 76 15.56 2.67 13.83
C THR A 76 14.32 1.78 13.67
N ARG A 77 13.14 2.38 13.48
CA ARG A 77 11.87 1.66 13.32
C ARG A 77 11.49 1.56 11.85
N ARG A 78 11.76 0.39 11.25
CA ARG A 78 11.38 0.10 9.86
C ARG A 78 9.89 -0.24 9.77
N ILE A 79 9.21 0.42 8.84
CA ILE A 79 7.76 0.28 8.62
C ILE A 79 7.38 0.13 7.14
N ASP A 80 8.37 0.01 6.24
CA ASP A 80 8.13 -0.08 4.79
C ASP A 80 7.11 -1.15 4.38
N PRO A 81 7.10 -2.36 4.95
CA PRO A 81 6.10 -3.36 4.61
C PRO A 81 4.67 -2.90 4.94
N LEU A 82 4.46 -2.29 6.10
CA LEU A 82 3.15 -1.77 6.49
C LEU A 82 2.76 -0.55 5.64
N GLN A 83 3.73 0.33 5.35
CA GLN A 83 3.52 1.47 4.46
C GLN A 83 3.10 1.00 3.07
N ALA A 84 3.78 0.00 2.50
CA ALA A 84 3.44 -0.59 1.22
C ALA A 84 2.05 -1.25 1.26
N PHE A 85 1.74 -1.97 2.33
CA PHE A 85 0.43 -2.58 2.50
C PHE A 85 -0.69 -1.54 2.55
N ALA A 86 -0.52 -0.46 3.33
CA ALA A 86 -1.48 0.63 3.37
C ALA A 86 -1.66 1.29 1.99
N MET A 87 -0.59 1.50 1.22
CA MET A 87 -0.69 2.02 -0.16
C MET A 87 -1.47 1.07 -1.07
N ALA A 88 -1.22 -0.25 -0.99
CA ALA A 88 -1.95 -1.25 -1.76
C ALA A 88 -3.45 -1.25 -1.40
N MET A 89 -3.79 -1.15 -0.12
CA MET A 89 -5.18 -1.04 0.34
C MET A 89 -5.85 0.26 -0.13
N GLY A 90 -5.10 1.36 -0.16
CA GLY A 90 -5.57 2.64 -0.70
C GLY A 90 -5.84 2.60 -2.21
N LEU A 91 -5.10 1.79 -2.97
CA LEU A 91 -5.38 1.55 -4.38
C LEU A 91 -6.58 0.62 -4.54
N ALA A 92 -6.63 -0.47 -3.78
CA ALA A 92 -7.75 -1.43 -3.81
C ALA A 92 -9.09 -0.78 -3.51
N SER A 93 -9.14 0.20 -2.60
CA SER A 93 -10.38 0.93 -2.27
C SER A 93 -10.91 1.85 -3.37
N ARG A 94 -10.07 2.18 -4.37
CA ARG A 94 -10.41 3.06 -5.50
C ARG A 94 -10.63 2.28 -6.79
N THR A 95 -10.29 0.99 -6.80
CA THR A 95 -10.38 0.14 -7.98
C THR A 95 -11.68 -0.64 -7.87
N GLU A 96 -12.55 -0.53 -8.86
CA GLU A 96 -13.69 -1.43 -8.98
C GLU A 96 -13.16 -2.84 -9.20
N ALA A 97 -13.74 -3.84 -8.53
CA ALA A 97 -13.36 -5.22 -8.74
C ALA A 97 -13.70 -5.59 -10.19
N ASP A 98 -12.69 -5.64 -11.05
CA ASP A 98 -12.86 -6.16 -12.38
C ASP A 98 -13.26 -7.63 -12.24
N SER A 99 -14.50 -7.94 -12.58
CA SER A 99 -15.03 -9.30 -12.62
C SER A 99 -14.45 -10.13 -13.78
N GLY A 100 -13.37 -9.65 -14.39
CA GLY A 100 -12.59 -10.26 -15.44
C GLY A 100 -12.54 -11.79 -15.31
N VAL A 101 -13.38 -12.44 -16.12
CA VAL A 101 -13.31 -13.86 -16.36
C VAL A 101 -11.98 -14.08 -17.06
N TRP A 102 -10.96 -14.50 -16.33
CA TRP A 102 -9.70 -14.96 -16.90
C TRP A 102 -10.01 -16.22 -17.69
N THR A 103 -10.40 -16.05 -18.95
CA THR A 103 -10.46 -17.14 -19.92
C THR A 103 -9.02 -17.53 -20.18
N MET A 104 -8.57 -18.58 -19.50
CA MET A 104 -7.34 -19.27 -19.83
C MET A 104 -7.53 -19.92 -21.21
N GLU A 105 -7.33 -19.16 -22.29
CA GLU A 105 -7.01 -19.74 -23.58
C GLU A 105 -5.56 -20.25 -23.51
N TYR A 106 -5.42 -21.53 -23.17
CA TYR A 106 -4.20 -22.28 -23.47
C TYR A 106 -4.17 -22.50 -24.99
N ALA A 107 -3.19 -21.89 -25.66
CA ALA A 107 -2.74 -22.28 -26.99
C ALA A 107 -1.60 -23.30 -26.89
#